data_AF-A0A946YJB3-F1
#
_entry.id   AF-A0A946YJB3-F1
#
_cell.length_a   1.000
_cell.length_b   1.000
_cell.length_c   1.000
_cell.angle_alpha   90.00
_cell.angle_beta   90.00
_cell.angle_gamma   90.00
#
_symmetry.space_group_name_H-M   'P 1'
#
loop_
_entity.id
_entity.type
_entity.pdbx_description
1 polymer ?
#
loop_
_entity_poly.entity_id
_entity_poly.type
_entity_poly.pdbx_seq_one_letter_code
_entity_poly.pdbx_strand_id
1 'polypeptide(L)'
;MRRKNSKYRRQLERLPDEVKSILEALATDEYLLENYYSQYMGWRLEISIKKVNFILLKECGQIFVSKIIEGEEVHIHPKDGSDEESKPEVIAKIINAQVA
;
A
#
# COMPACT_ATOMS: atom_id res chain seq x y z
N MET A 1 10.69 9.19 21.57
CA MET A 1 11.07 7.81 21.19
C MET A 1 9.80 7.06 20.76
N ARG A 2 9.47 7.05 19.47
CA ARG A 2 8.24 6.40 18.97
C ARG A 2 8.34 4.90 19.17
N ARG A 3 7.42 4.32 19.97
CA ARG A 3 7.31 2.88 20.15
C ARG A 3 6.97 2.25 18.80
N LYS A 4 7.99 1.76 18.08
CA LYS A 4 7.82 0.90 16.91
C LYS A 4 7.11 -0.37 17.39
N ASN A 5 5.80 -0.44 17.15
CA ASN A 5 4.94 -1.54 17.56
C ASN A 5 5.49 -2.86 17.00
N SER A 6 5.86 -3.81 17.87
CA SER A 6 6.51 -5.08 17.50
C SER A 6 5.65 -5.96 16.57
N LYS A 7 4.31 -5.80 16.63
CA LYS A 7 3.34 -6.45 15.73
C LYS A 7 3.58 -6.07 14.26
N TYR A 8 3.86 -4.80 13.99
CA TYR A 8 4.05 -4.30 12.63
C TYR A 8 5.42 -4.66 12.06
N ARG A 9 6.44 -4.82 12.90
CA ARG A 9 7.78 -5.22 12.45
C ARG A 9 7.77 -6.61 11.79
N ARG A 10 7.08 -7.57 12.41
CA ARG A 10 6.90 -8.92 11.83
C ARG A 10 6.02 -8.93 10.59
N GLN A 11 5.07 -8.01 10.48
CA GLN A 11 4.23 -7.87 9.28
C GLN A 11 5.03 -7.28 8.12
N LEU A 12 5.85 -6.25 8.36
CA LEU A 12 6.74 -5.65 7.37
C LEU A 12 7.72 -6.68 6.78
N GLU A 13 8.29 -7.55 7.60
CA GLU A 13 9.20 -8.62 7.13
C GLU A 13 8.52 -9.61 6.16
N ARG A 14 7.21 -9.80 6.30
CA ARG A 14 6.39 -10.72 5.48
C ARG A 14 5.80 -10.07 4.23
N LEU A 15 5.90 -8.75 4.10
CA LEU A 15 5.45 -8.07 2.89
C LEU A 15 6.36 -8.48 1.71
N PRO A 16 5.81 -8.62 0.50
CA PRO A 16 6.65 -8.74 -0.68
C PRO A 16 7.46 -7.47 -0.93
N ASP A 17 8.58 -7.63 -1.62
CA ASP A 17 9.62 -6.60 -1.70
C ASP A 17 9.15 -5.36 -2.48
N GLU A 18 8.25 -5.52 -3.45
CA GLU A 18 7.67 -4.39 -4.17
C GLU A 18 6.85 -3.48 -3.24
N VAL A 19 6.18 -4.06 -2.24
CA VAL A 19 5.40 -3.33 -1.23
C VAL A 19 6.29 -2.59 -0.27
N LYS A 20 7.35 -3.25 0.19
CA LYS A 20 8.36 -2.61 1.04
C LYS A 20 8.94 -1.40 0.31
N SER A 21 9.26 -1.57 -0.97
CA SER A 21 9.76 -0.49 -1.83
C SER A 21 8.74 0.65 -1.97
N ILE A 22 7.44 0.35 -2.11
CA ILE A 22 6.38 1.37 -2.12
C ILE A 22 6.40 2.15 -0.80
N LEU A 23 6.38 1.45 0.34
CA LEU A 23 6.34 2.06 1.67
C LEU A 23 7.58 2.92 1.95
N GLU A 24 8.76 2.49 1.51
CA GLU A 24 10.00 3.26 1.60
C GLU A 24 10.00 4.51 0.71
N ALA A 25 9.31 4.46 -0.43
CA ALA A 25 9.18 5.58 -1.36
C ALA A 25 8.03 6.56 -1.02
N LEU A 26 7.24 6.29 0.02
CA LEU A 26 6.21 7.23 0.47
C LEU A 26 6.88 8.49 1.05
N ALA A 27 6.34 9.67 0.74
CA ALA A 27 6.85 10.95 1.23
C ALA A 27 6.39 11.26 2.67
N THR A 28 6.24 10.23 3.51
CA THR A 28 5.72 10.32 4.88
C THR A 28 6.49 9.42 5.83
N ASP A 29 6.90 9.98 6.98
CA ASP A 29 7.54 9.21 8.06
C ASP A 29 6.52 8.44 8.91
N GLU A 30 5.22 8.67 8.67
CA GLU A 30 4.12 8.12 9.44
C GLU A 30 3.07 7.48 8.56
N TYR A 31 2.96 6.16 8.70
CA TYR A 31 1.84 5.37 8.24
C TYR A 31 1.48 4.32 9.30
N LEU A 32 0.20 3.99 9.39
CA LEU A 32 -0.29 2.90 10.21
C LEU A 32 -0.65 1.74 9.30
N LEU A 33 -0.21 0.53 9.65
CA LEU A 33 -0.71 -0.67 9.03
C LEU A 33 -1.94 -1.11 9.81
N GLU A 34 -3.09 -1.21 9.15
CA GLU A 34 -4.35 -1.55 9.82
C GLU A 34 -4.67 -3.03 9.69
N ASN A 35 -4.52 -3.57 8.48
CA ASN A 35 -4.86 -4.96 8.19
C ASN A 35 -3.91 -5.58 7.17
N TYR A 36 -3.60 -6.86 7.35
CA TYR A 36 -2.77 -7.64 6.44
C TYR A 36 -3.37 -9.03 6.25
N TYR A 37 -3.59 -9.39 4.99
CA TYR A 37 -4.13 -10.69 4.62
C TYR A 37 -3.38 -11.24 3.42
N SER A 38 -2.70 -12.38 3.58
CA SER A 38 -2.07 -13.09 2.46
C SER A 38 -2.88 -14.31 2.08
N GLN A 39 -3.08 -14.50 0.78
CA GLN A 39 -3.66 -15.69 0.19
C GLN A 39 -2.68 -16.35 -0.79
N TYR A 40 -3.02 -17.54 -1.26
CA TYR A 40 -2.17 -18.37 -2.11
C TYR A 40 -1.70 -17.68 -3.41
N MET A 41 -2.44 -16.67 -3.88
CA MET A 41 -2.18 -15.94 -5.13
C MET A 41 -2.02 -14.41 -4.96
N GLY A 42 -1.94 -13.92 -3.72
CA GLY A 42 -1.91 -12.47 -3.50
C GLY A 42 -1.81 -12.03 -2.04
N TRP A 43 -1.76 -10.71 -1.84
CA TRP A 43 -1.83 -10.11 -0.51
C TRP A 43 -2.61 -8.79 -0.56
N ARG A 44 -3.28 -8.48 0.54
CA ARG A 44 -3.98 -7.21 0.78
C ARG A 44 -3.39 -6.56 2.02
N LEU A 45 -2.94 -5.31 1.89
CA LEU A 45 -2.47 -4.47 2.99
C LEU A 45 -3.32 -3.21 3.04
N GLU A 46 -3.81 -2.88 4.22
CA GLU A 46 -4.49 -1.63 4.47
C GLU A 46 -3.54 -0.71 5.22
N ILE A 47 -3.33 0.49 4.67
CA ILE A 47 -2.46 1.51 5.23
C ILE A 47 -3.22 2.82 5.44
N SER A 48 -2.99 3.46 6.57
CA SER A 48 -3.52 4.80 6.86
C SER A 48 -2.38 5.82 6.86
N ILE A 49 -2.51 6.87 6.05
CA ILE A 49 -1.54 7.95 5.91
C ILE A 49 -2.28 9.28 6.07
N LYS A 50 -1.93 10.09 7.07
CA LYS A 50 -2.59 11.38 7.38
C LYS A 50 -4.13 11.30 7.41
N LYS A 51 -4.71 10.22 7.96
CA LYS A 51 -6.16 9.94 7.99
C LYS A 51 -6.79 9.56 6.65
N VAL A 52 -5.98 9.31 5.63
CA VAL A 52 -6.43 8.73 4.36
C VAL A 52 -6.10 7.25 4.36
N ASN A 53 -7.10 6.42 4.11
CA ASN A 53 -6.94 4.97 4.10
C ASN A 53 -6.78 4.47 2.67
N PHE A 54 -5.78 3.63 2.47
CA PHE A 54 -5.47 2.99 1.20
C PHE A 54 -5.41 1.48 1.36
N ILE A 55 -5.74 0.79 0.29
CA ILE A 55 -5.58 -0.65 0.16
C ILE A 55 -4.57 -0.88 -0.95
N LEU A 56 -3.54 -1.65 -0.63
CA LEU A 56 -2.61 -2.20 -1.59
C LEU A 56 -2.93 -3.69 -1.74
N LEU A 57 -3.31 -4.10 -2.94
CA LEU A 57 -3.57 -5.49 -3.28
C LEU A 57 -2.52 -5.91 -4.31
N LYS A 58 -1.83 -7.05 -4.12
CA LYS A 58 -1.10 -7.69 -5.23
C LYS A 58 -1.78 -8.97 -5.60
N GLU A 59 -2.04 -9.13 -6.88
CA GLU A 59 -2.63 -10.32 -7.45
C GLU A 59 -2.01 -10.55 -8.83
N CYS A 60 -1.69 -11.80 -9.16
CA CYS A 60 -1.11 -12.16 -10.47
C CYS A 60 0.14 -11.36 -10.87
N GLY A 61 0.94 -10.89 -9.90
CA GLY A 61 2.16 -10.11 -10.15
C GLY A 61 1.95 -8.61 -10.28
N GLN A 62 0.71 -8.12 -10.27
CA GLN A 62 0.36 -6.71 -10.40
C GLN A 62 -0.07 -6.13 -9.04
N ILE A 63 0.21 -4.84 -8.81
CA ILE A 63 -0.22 -4.14 -7.60
C ILE A 63 -1.36 -3.17 -7.95
N PHE A 64 -2.45 -3.31 -7.24
CA PHE A 64 -3.64 -2.48 -7.27
C PHE A 64 -3.66 -1.57 -6.05
N VAL A 65 -4.09 -0.33 -6.25
CA VAL A 65 -4.21 0.69 -5.20
C VAL A 65 -5.64 1.18 -5.18
N SER A 66 -6.30 1.03 -4.03
CA SER A 66 -7.60 1.61 -3.77
C SER A 66 -7.53 2.60 -2.61
N LYS A 67 -8.45 3.57 -2.57
CA LYS A 67 -8.65 4.48 -1.45
C LYS A 67 -10.01 4.22 -0.84
N ILE A 68 -10.10 4.30 0.48
CA ILE A 68 -11.38 4.15 1.17
C ILE A 68 -11.96 5.56 1.40
N ILE A 69 -13.15 5.80 0.84
CA ILE A 69 -13.89 7.06 0.97
C ILE A 69 -15.26 6.70 1.52
N GLU A 70 -15.61 7.22 2.70
CA GLU A 70 -16.93 6.98 3.34
C GLU A 70 -17.27 5.49 3.55
N GLY A 71 -16.26 4.63 3.64
CA GLY A 71 -16.42 3.18 3.78
C GLY A 71 -16.48 2.42 2.44
N GLU A 72 -16.46 3.12 1.32
CA GLU A 72 -16.41 2.54 -0.02
C GLU A 72 -14.98 2.46 -0.54
N GLU A 73 -14.65 1.36 -1.19
CA GLU A 73 -13.36 1.14 -1.85
C GLU A 73 -13.39 1.71 -3.27
N VAL A 74 -12.57 2.75 -3.52
CA VAL A 74 -12.43 3.40 -4.82
C VAL A 74 -11.07 3.04 -5.41
N HIS A 75 -11.07 2.30 -6.52
CA HIS A 75 -9.87 1.90 -7.24
C HIS A 75 -9.18 3.10 -7.91
N ILE A 76 -7.87 3.24 -7.72
CA ILE A 76 -7.07 4.37 -8.23
C ILE A 76 -6.10 3.92 -9.31
N HIS A 77 -5.53 2.73 -9.16
CA HIS A 77 -4.41 2.26 -9.99
C HIS A 77 -4.34 0.75 -10.04
N PRO A 78 -4.04 0.12 -11.19
CA PRO A 78 -3.79 0.71 -12.52
C PRO A 78 -5.08 1.17 -13.19
N LYS A 79 -4.98 2.20 -14.06
CA LYS A 79 -6.14 2.73 -14.79
C LYS A 79 -6.38 2.00 -16.12
N ASP A 80 -5.32 1.65 -16.83
CA ASP A 80 -5.41 1.11 -18.20
C ASP A 80 -4.46 -0.09 -18.45
N GLY A 81 -4.43 -1.08 -17.55
CA GLY A 81 -3.88 -2.42 -17.80
C GLY A 81 -2.43 -2.55 -18.32
N SER A 82 -1.65 -1.47 -18.35
CA SER A 82 -0.31 -1.44 -18.93
C SER A 82 0.76 -1.83 -17.90
N ASP A 83 1.69 -2.70 -18.28
CA ASP A 83 2.70 -3.25 -17.37
C ASP A 83 3.72 -2.21 -16.87
N GLU A 84 3.92 -1.11 -17.60
CA GLU A 84 4.88 -0.04 -17.24
C GLU A 84 4.49 0.71 -15.95
N GLU A 85 3.23 0.60 -15.55
CA GLU A 85 2.63 1.27 -14.39
C GLU A 85 2.82 0.53 -13.06
N SER A 86 3.42 -0.67 -13.06
CA SER A 86 3.54 -1.53 -11.87
C SER A 86 4.78 -1.25 -11.01
N LYS A 87 5.60 -0.25 -11.37
CA LYS A 87 6.83 0.08 -10.62
C LYS A 87 6.50 0.67 -9.23
N PRO A 88 7.19 0.22 -8.16
CA PRO A 88 6.97 0.73 -6.80
C PRO A 88 7.01 2.26 -6.68
N GLU A 89 7.93 2.94 -7.38
CA GLU A 89 8.05 4.41 -7.27
C GLU A 89 6.87 5.14 -7.91
N VAL A 90 6.28 4.57 -8.96
CA VAL A 90 5.08 5.11 -9.61
C VAL A 90 3.89 5.00 -8.67
N ILE A 91 3.71 3.83 -8.07
CA ILE A 91 2.65 3.58 -7.09
C ILE A 91 2.78 4.51 -5.88
N ALA A 92 4.00 4.68 -5.34
CA ALA A 92 4.24 5.60 -4.24
C ALA A 92 3.90 7.05 -4.61
N LYS A 93 4.24 7.51 -5.83
CA LYS A 93 3.84 8.84 -6.33
C LYS A 93 2.32 9.01 -6.40
N ILE A 94 1.58 7.97 -6.81
CA ILE A 94 0.12 8.01 -6.85
C ILE A 94 -0.45 8.18 -5.45
N ILE A 95 0.03 7.39 -4.49
CA ILE A 95 -0.41 7.50 -3.08
C ILE A 95 -0.07 8.88 -2.53
N ASN A 96 1.16 9.37 -2.75
CA ASN A 96 1.59 10.68 -2.31
C ASN A 96 0.72 11.81 -2.89
N ALA A 97 0.30 11.72 -4.16
CA ALA A 97 -0.60 12.69 -4.79
C ALA A 97 -2.01 12.70 -4.18
N GLN A 98 -2.43 11.62 -3.51
CA GLN A 98 -3.73 11.54 -2.82
C GLN A 98 -3.68 12.07 -1.37
N VAL A 99 -2.47 12.29 -0.84
CA VAL A 99 -2.21 12.68 0.55
C VAL A 99 -1.62 14.11 0.64
N ALA A 100 -1.15 14.66 -0.48
CA ALA A 100 -0.70 16.04 -0.63
C ALA A 100 -1.89 17.01 -0.60
#